data_AF-A0A2D5J3T5-F1
#
_entry.id   AF-A0A2D5J3T5-F1
#
_cell.length_a   1.000
_cell.length_b   1.000
_cell.length_c   1.000
_cell.angle_alpha   90.00
_cell.angle_beta   90.00
_cell.angle_gamma   90.00
#
_symmetry.space_group_name_H-M   'P 1'
#
loop_
_entity.id
_entity.type
_entity.pdbx_description
1 polymer ?
#
loop_
_entity_poly.entity_id
_entity_poly.type
_entity_poly.pdbx_seq_one_letter_code
_entity_poly.pdbx_strand_id
1 'polypeptide(L)'
;MTTLPWPAVAILLGTTLGAAGLAALLGPAAAIPALFGAVAGLGGAFVSPGDRSLGPVMAGLVTLGLLLVHPSVPVLWLIALGLCALAGLESVRSGGRAIVLVIYACLGLHLIAAMPPIATSAPVAGAAMLVGWGVARITGLAGQAAQPPGPPFHGVMLALYLAIGLALALLVMHLMKSPFAHWVALIFIMRALAPLDMTTRTTLQFGLGATIGCLAAMALIAIGPPKPVLLALCVPAVIAALRLLPHPRPWTPALISAAVLFLVAPSVADALVRLEVTLIVVLLSVALSTGLGLLLDDDNGLARRFGRKPAG
;
A
#
# COMPACT_ATOMS: atom_id res chain seq x y z
N MET A 1 -4.14 -22.30 -10.53
CA MET A 1 -4.01 -20.84 -10.71
C MET A 1 -5.18 -20.18 -10.01
N THR A 2 -4.97 -19.37 -8.96
CA THR A 2 -6.07 -18.90 -8.12
C THR A 2 -6.18 -17.38 -8.16
N THR A 3 -7.18 -16.90 -8.90
CA THR A 3 -7.75 -15.57 -8.62
C THR A 3 -8.43 -15.61 -7.25
N LEU A 4 -8.63 -14.45 -6.61
CA LEU A 4 -9.44 -14.45 -5.39
C LEU A 4 -10.85 -14.97 -5.71
N PRO A 5 -11.42 -15.84 -4.86
CA PRO A 5 -12.77 -16.33 -5.04
C PRO A 5 -13.74 -15.15 -4.90
N TRP A 6 -14.83 -15.15 -5.68
CA TRP A 6 -15.82 -14.08 -5.66
C TRP A 6 -16.35 -13.72 -4.26
N PRO A 7 -16.59 -14.67 -3.34
CA PRO A 7 -16.93 -14.35 -1.95
C PRO A 7 -15.89 -13.46 -1.25
N ALA A 8 -14.60 -13.71 -1.44
CA ALA A 8 -13.55 -12.88 -0.85
C ALA A 8 -13.55 -11.47 -1.44
N VAL A 9 -13.73 -11.34 -2.77
CA VAL A 9 -13.85 -10.03 -3.43
C VAL A 9 -15.07 -9.27 -2.92
N ALA A 10 -16.21 -9.94 -2.75
CA ALA A 10 -17.44 -9.36 -2.22
C ALA A 10 -17.28 -8.89 -0.77
N ILE A 11 -16.60 -9.67 0.08
CA ILE A 11 -16.32 -9.28 1.48
C ILE A 11 -15.39 -8.07 1.53
N LEU A 12 -14.30 -8.07 0.74
CA LEU A 12 -13.34 -6.96 0.68
C LEU A 12 -14.04 -5.65 0.26
N LEU A 13 -14.83 -5.68 -0.80
CA LEU A 13 -15.58 -4.52 -1.28
C LEU A 13 -16.72 -4.14 -0.33
N GLY A 14 -17.54 -5.10 0.08
CA GLY A 14 -18.71 -4.86 0.91
C GLY A 14 -18.34 -4.26 2.26
N THR A 15 -17.24 -4.72 2.88
CA THR A 15 -16.79 -4.17 4.17
C THR A 15 -16.22 -2.77 4.03
N THR A 16 -15.43 -2.51 2.99
CA THR A 16 -14.80 -1.19 2.78
C THR A 16 -15.82 -0.14 2.38
N LEU A 17 -16.70 -0.46 1.44
CA LEU A 17 -17.81 0.41 1.03
C LEU A 17 -18.87 0.56 2.12
N GLY A 18 -19.18 -0.52 2.85
CA GLY A 18 -20.10 -0.50 3.98
C GLY A 18 -19.60 0.38 5.13
N ALA A 19 -18.33 0.25 5.50
CA ALA A 19 -17.70 1.11 6.51
C ALA A 19 -17.70 2.58 6.06
N ALA A 20 -17.34 2.86 4.80
CA ALA A 20 -17.38 4.20 4.25
C ALA A 20 -18.79 4.80 4.22
N GLY A 21 -19.79 4.01 3.80
CA GLY A 21 -21.20 4.42 3.75
C GLY A 21 -21.79 4.70 5.14
N LEU A 22 -21.49 3.85 6.12
CA LEU A 22 -21.89 4.07 7.51
C LEU A 22 -21.22 5.31 8.10
N ALA A 23 -19.93 5.50 7.86
CA ALA A 23 -19.22 6.69 8.32
C ALA A 23 -19.72 7.97 7.62
N ALA A 24 -20.15 7.89 6.36
CA ALA A 24 -20.75 9.02 5.65
C ALA A 24 -22.01 9.57 6.34
N LEU A 25 -22.71 8.75 7.14
CA LEU A 25 -23.86 9.19 7.95
C LEU A 25 -23.45 10.14 9.08
N LEU A 26 -22.21 10.04 9.58
CA LEU A 26 -21.63 10.99 10.54
C LEU A 26 -21.14 12.27 9.85
N GLY A 27 -20.93 12.20 8.54
CA GLY A 27 -20.49 13.30 7.69
C GLY A 27 -19.72 12.77 6.47
N PRO A 28 -19.91 13.34 5.27
CA PRO A 28 -19.23 12.87 4.05
C PRO A 28 -17.70 12.79 4.18
N ALA A 29 -17.11 13.67 5.00
CA ALA A 29 -15.69 13.73 5.26
C ALA A 29 -15.16 12.50 6.03
N ALA A 30 -16.00 11.80 6.80
CA ALA A 30 -15.63 10.60 7.56
C ALA A 30 -15.59 9.32 6.70
N ALA A 31 -16.16 9.34 5.49
CA ALA A 31 -16.20 8.19 4.59
C ALA A 31 -14.81 7.73 4.16
N ILE A 32 -13.92 8.67 3.85
CA ILE A 32 -12.55 8.37 3.37
C ILE A 32 -11.70 7.72 4.48
N PRO A 33 -11.60 8.29 5.71
CA PRO A 33 -10.89 7.63 6.80
C PRO A 33 -11.42 6.21 7.09
N ALA A 34 -12.74 6.02 7.05
CA ALA A 34 -13.35 4.72 7.25
C ALA A 34 -12.98 3.71 6.15
N LEU A 35 -12.99 4.14 4.89
CA LEU A 35 -12.57 3.30 3.76
C LEU A 35 -11.14 2.81 3.95
N PHE A 36 -10.21 3.72 4.22
CA PHE A 36 -8.80 3.38 4.44
C PHE A 36 -8.60 2.51 5.68
N GLY A 37 -9.30 2.83 6.78
CA GLY A 37 -9.28 2.02 8.01
C GLY A 37 -9.74 0.59 7.74
N ALA A 38 -10.88 0.41 7.09
CA ALA A 38 -11.41 -0.91 6.74
C ALA A 38 -10.48 -1.70 5.81
N VAL A 39 -9.88 -1.05 4.80
CA VAL A 39 -8.86 -1.67 3.93
C VAL A 39 -7.66 -2.13 4.76
N ALA A 40 -7.19 -1.31 5.69
CA ALA A 40 -6.05 -1.63 6.53
C ALA A 40 -6.36 -2.78 7.51
N GLY A 41 -7.57 -2.83 8.05
CA GLY A 41 -8.03 -3.92 8.93
C GLY A 41 -8.18 -5.25 8.20
N LEU A 42 -8.89 -5.25 7.07
CA LEU A 42 -9.07 -6.42 6.22
C LEU A 42 -7.75 -6.92 5.63
N GLY A 43 -7.02 -6.03 4.96
CA GLY A 43 -5.73 -6.32 4.35
C GLY A 43 -4.75 -6.83 5.39
N GLY A 44 -4.70 -6.18 6.55
CA GLY A 44 -3.88 -6.57 7.69
C GLY A 44 -4.14 -7.98 8.20
N ALA A 45 -5.40 -8.33 8.38
CA ALA A 45 -5.81 -9.66 8.82
C ALA A 45 -5.59 -10.73 7.74
N PHE A 46 -5.85 -10.41 6.47
CA PHE A 46 -5.75 -11.32 5.33
C PHE A 46 -4.32 -11.82 5.10
N VAL A 47 -3.33 -10.94 5.23
CA VAL A 47 -1.91 -11.26 5.02
C VAL A 47 -1.18 -11.68 6.30
N SER A 48 -1.77 -11.52 7.49
CA SER A 48 -1.13 -11.96 8.74
C SER A 48 -1.52 -13.39 9.09
N PRO A 49 -0.62 -14.22 9.67
CA PRO A 49 -1.01 -15.53 10.18
C PRO A 49 -2.25 -15.42 11.07
N GLY A 50 -3.25 -16.29 10.87
CA GLY A 50 -4.59 -16.14 11.44
C GLY A 50 -4.59 -15.80 12.93
N ASP A 51 -3.85 -16.58 13.72
CA ASP A 51 -3.75 -16.42 15.18
C ASP A 51 -2.99 -15.17 15.63
N ARG A 52 -2.18 -14.56 14.74
CA ARG A 52 -1.29 -13.43 15.04
C ARG A 52 -1.70 -12.11 14.39
N SER A 53 -2.90 -12.06 13.80
CA SER A 53 -3.46 -10.89 13.12
C SER A 53 -3.79 -9.69 14.03
N LEU A 54 -3.87 -9.89 15.35
CA LEU A 54 -4.17 -8.80 16.30
C LEU A 54 -3.00 -7.82 16.47
N GLY A 55 -1.76 -8.33 16.49
CA GLY A 55 -0.56 -7.50 16.70
C GLY A 55 -0.43 -6.34 15.68
N PRO A 56 -0.58 -6.58 14.37
CA PRO A 56 -0.58 -5.52 13.37
C PRO A 56 -1.70 -4.51 13.58
N VAL A 57 -2.92 -4.97 13.87
CA VAL A 57 -4.05 -4.06 14.16
C VAL A 57 -3.73 -3.14 15.33
N MET A 58 -3.13 -3.67 16.40
CA MET A 58 -2.67 -2.86 17.53
C MET A 58 -1.58 -1.86 17.13
N ALA A 59 -0.63 -2.23 16.27
CA ALA A 59 0.37 -1.30 15.74
C ALA A 59 -0.27 -0.16 14.93
N GLY A 60 -1.31 -0.47 14.14
CA GLY A 60 -2.12 0.52 13.44
C GLY A 60 -2.85 1.46 14.40
N LEU A 61 -3.45 0.92 15.47
CA LEU A 61 -4.16 1.73 16.49
C LEU A 61 -3.20 2.63 17.26
N VAL A 62 -2.02 2.12 17.64
CA VAL A 62 -0.96 2.92 18.26
C VAL A 62 -0.50 4.03 17.33
N THR A 63 -0.32 3.74 16.04
CA THR A 63 0.02 4.74 15.04
C THR A 63 -1.04 5.85 14.97
N LEU A 64 -2.32 5.48 14.89
CA LEU A 64 -3.43 6.43 14.89
C LEU A 64 -3.48 7.25 16.19
N GLY A 65 -3.24 6.62 17.35
CA GLY A 65 -3.17 7.29 18.65
C GLY A 65 -2.01 8.29 18.73
N LEU A 66 -0.83 7.95 18.24
CA LEU A 66 0.31 8.86 18.17
C LEU A 66 0.01 10.07 17.27
N LEU A 67 -0.67 9.85 16.15
CA LEU A 67 -1.09 10.92 15.25
C LEU A 67 -2.15 11.85 15.87
N LEU A 68 -3.01 11.33 16.75
CA LEU A 68 -3.94 12.16 17.53
C LEU A 68 -3.23 13.08 18.52
N VAL A 69 -2.17 12.58 19.16
CA VAL A 69 -1.42 13.35 20.17
C VAL A 69 -0.45 14.35 19.50
N HIS A 70 0.19 13.96 18.41
CA HIS A 70 1.22 14.76 17.73
C HIS A 70 0.98 14.84 16.21
N PRO A 71 0.00 15.64 15.75
CA PRO A 71 -0.40 15.73 14.34
C PRO A 71 0.53 16.62 13.51
N SER A 72 1.83 16.35 13.53
CA SER A 72 2.82 17.09 12.75
C SER A 72 3.37 16.25 11.60
N VAL A 73 3.62 16.91 10.46
CA VAL A 73 4.20 16.27 9.26
C VAL A 73 5.54 15.55 9.56
N PRO A 74 6.47 16.11 10.35
CA PRO A 74 7.73 15.42 10.65
C PRO A 74 7.52 14.14 11.49
N VAL A 75 6.63 14.17 12.48
CA VAL A 75 6.29 12.97 13.28
C VAL A 75 5.73 11.88 12.38
N LEU A 76 4.92 12.27 11.41
CA LEU A 76 4.34 11.32 10.46
C LEU A 76 5.40 10.68 9.56
N TRP A 77 6.39 11.44 9.09
CA TRP A 77 7.51 10.90 8.32
C TRP A 77 8.32 9.90 9.15
N LEU A 78 8.60 10.22 10.42
CA LEU A 78 9.31 9.33 11.33
C LEU A 78 8.53 8.03 11.58
N ILE A 79 7.22 8.13 11.80
CA ILE A 79 6.35 6.96 11.96
C ILE A 79 6.37 6.11 10.68
N ALA A 80 6.22 6.72 9.50
CA ALA A 80 6.19 6.00 8.25
C ALA A 80 7.53 5.28 7.96
N LEU A 81 8.66 5.95 8.20
CA LEU A 81 10.00 5.37 8.07
C LEU A 81 10.21 4.23 9.08
N GLY A 82 9.78 4.41 10.33
CA GLY A 82 9.86 3.40 11.37
C GLY A 82 9.03 2.15 11.02
N LEU A 83 7.80 2.33 10.55
CA LEU A 83 6.93 1.25 10.10
C LEU A 83 7.52 0.50 8.90
N CYS A 84 8.12 1.22 7.95
CA CYS A 84 8.84 0.63 6.82
C CYS A 84 10.08 -0.18 7.23
N ALA A 85 10.87 0.31 8.20
CA ALA A 85 11.99 -0.44 8.75
C ALA A 85 11.53 -1.70 9.52
N LEU A 86 10.49 -1.56 10.35
CA LEU A 86 9.89 -2.67 11.10
C LEU A 86 9.28 -3.73 10.17
N ALA A 87 8.77 -3.34 9.00
CA ALA A 87 8.23 -4.26 8.01
C ALA A 87 9.27 -5.29 7.55
N GLY A 88 10.53 -4.89 7.35
CA GLY A 88 11.61 -5.82 7.01
C GLY A 88 11.95 -6.80 8.14
N LEU A 89 11.88 -6.38 9.40
CA LEU A 89 12.08 -7.28 10.53
C LEU A 89 10.92 -8.27 10.70
N GLU A 90 9.69 -7.80 10.51
CA GLU A 90 8.51 -8.63 10.66
C GLU A 90 8.31 -9.59 9.47
N SER A 91 8.83 -9.29 8.27
CA SER A 91 8.85 -10.24 7.15
C SER A 91 9.66 -11.50 7.47
N VAL A 92 10.76 -11.37 8.22
CA VAL A 92 11.59 -12.50 8.67
C VAL A 92 10.92 -13.31 9.76
N ARG A 93 10.14 -12.66 10.64
CA ARG A 93 9.50 -13.32 11.78
C ARG A 93 8.17 -13.98 11.40
N SER A 94 7.44 -13.40 10.46
CA SER A 94 6.03 -13.73 10.23
C SER A 94 5.59 -13.68 8.78
N GLY A 95 6.48 -13.30 7.85
CA GLY A 95 6.23 -13.22 6.40
C GLY A 95 5.28 -12.08 6.01
N GLY A 96 4.02 -12.15 6.45
CA GLY A 96 2.97 -11.29 5.94
C GLY A 96 2.70 -9.98 6.70
N ARG A 97 3.22 -9.79 7.92
CA ARG A 97 2.99 -8.54 8.67
C ARG A 97 3.63 -7.29 8.05
N ALA A 98 4.65 -7.47 7.21
CA ALA A 98 5.37 -6.38 6.55
C ALA A 98 4.43 -5.48 5.73
N ILE A 99 3.58 -6.11 4.91
CA ILE A 99 2.57 -5.45 4.07
C ILE A 99 1.63 -4.59 4.92
N VAL A 100 1.29 -5.04 6.13
CA VAL A 100 0.36 -4.34 7.01
C VAL A 100 0.94 -3.03 7.55
N LEU A 101 2.20 -3.05 7.96
CA LEU A 101 2.89 -1.85 8.44
C LEU A 101 3.08 -0.82 7.32
N VAL A 102 3.31 -1.30 6.10
CA VAL A 102 3.39 -0.47 4.88
C VAL A 102 2.02 0.15 4.55
N ILE A 103 0.91 -0.58 4.73
CA ILE A 103 -0.45 0.00 4.62
C ILE A 103 -0.68 1.08 5.67
N TYR A 104 -0.23 0.90 6.91
CA TYR A 104 -0.38 1.93 7.96
C TYR A 104 0.47 3.17 7.70
N ALA A 105 1.67 3.02 7.14
CA ALA A 105 2.48 4.15 6.67
C ALA A 105 1.74 4.96 5.59
N CYS A 106 1.13 4.25 4.62
CA CYS A 106 0.25 4.84 3.60
C CYS A 106 -0.93 5.61 4.22
N LEU A 107 -1.62 4.98 5.18
CA LEU A 107 -2.80 5.53 5.83
C LEU A 107 -2.47 6.79 6.63
N GLY A 108 -1.36 6.80 7.37
CA GLY A 108 -0.84 7.99 8.04
C GLY A 108 -0.59 9.12 7.05
N LEU A 109 0.20 8.86 6.00
CA LEU A 109 0.55 9.84 4.96
C LEU A 109 -0.68 10.44 4.26
N HIS A 110 -1.79 9.71 4.19
CA HIS A 110 -3.06 10.19 3.63
C HIS A 110 -3.90 11.02 4.62
N LEU A 111 -3.93 10.66 5.90
CA LEU A 111 -4.84 11.26 6.88
C LEU A 111 -4.52 12.72 7.22
N ILE A 112 -3.24 13.11 7.28
CA ILE A 112 -2.88 14.50 7.59
C ILE A 112 -3.03 15.42 6.37
N ALA A 113 -2.72 14.93 5.17
CA ALA A 113 -2.65 15.78 3.97
C ALA A 113 -4.01 15.98 3.27
N ALA A 114 -4.97 15.06 3.41
CA ALA A 114 -6.14 14.99 2.53
C ALA A 114 -7.50 14.84 3.24
N MET A 115 -7.56 14.80 4.58
CA MET A 115 -8.78 14.40 5.31
C MET A 115 -9.22 15.44 6.37
N PRO A 116 -10.48 15.38 6.86
CA PRO A 116 -10.97 16.21 7.97
C PRO A 116 -10.04 16.19 9.19
N PRO A 117 -10.27 17.07 10.19
CA PRO A 117 -9.42 17.19 11.37
C PRO A 117 -9.05 15.81 11.92
N ILE A 118 -7.77 15.60 12.20
CA ILE A 118 -7.22 14.31 12.65
C ILE A 118 -8.00 13.72 13.84
N ALA A 119 -8.55 14.59 14.69
CA ALA A 119 -9.41 14.29 15.81
C ALA A 119 -10.66 13.48 15.43
N THR A 120 -11.18 13.64 14.22
CA THR A 120 -12.29 12.85 13.68
C THR A 120 -11.78 11.71 12.80
N SER A 121 -10.78 11.96 11.96
CA SER A 121 -10.28 11.00 10.99
C SER A 121 -9.64 9.76 11.63
N ALA A 122 -8.82 9.94 12.66
CA ALA A 122 -8.11 8.83 13.29
C ALA A 122 -9.04 7.87 14.07
N PRO A 123 -10.02 8.33 14.88
CA PRO A 123 -10.98 7.44 15.52
C PRO A 123 -11.85 6.68 14.53
N VAL A 124 -12.32 7.35 13.46
CA VAL A 124 -13.13 6.71 12.42
C VAL A 124 -12.32 5.64 11.66
N ALA A 125 -11.07 5.94 11.29
CA ALA A 125 -10.18 4.96 10.69
C ALA A 125 -9.90 3.79 11.64
N GLY A 126 -9.67 4.06 12.93
CA GLY A 126 -9.43 3.03 13.94
C GLY A 126 -10.63 2.11 14.14
N ALA A 127 -11.84 2.66 14.24
CA ALA A 127 -13.07 1.89 14.33
C ALA A 127 -13.30 1.02 13.08
N ALA A 128 -13.14 1.60 11.88
CA ALA A 128 -13.29 0.86 10.63
C ALA A 128 -12.22 -0.24 10.47
N MET A 129 -11.01 -0.01 10.96
CA MET A 129 -9.94 -1.00 10.99
C MET A 129 -10.28 -2.18 11.90
N LEU A 130 -10.85 -1.94 13.08
CA LEU A 130 -11.34 -2.99 13.96
C LEU A 130 -12.48 -3.80 13.32
N VAL A 131 -13.41 -3.11 12.64
CA VAL A 131 -14.49 -3.78 11.89
C VAL A 131 -13.90 -4.64 10.78
N GLY A 132 -12.97 -4.11 9.97
CA GLY A 132 -12.31 -4.85 8.90
C GLY A 132 -11.58 -6.10 9.41
N TRP A 133 -10.85 -5.98 10.53
CA TRP A 133 -10.20 -7.11 11.18
C TRP A 133 -11.22 -8.16 11.69
N GLY A 134 -12.29 -7.70 12.35
CA GLY A 134 -13.35 -8.57 12.87
C GLY A 134 -14.05 -9.35 11.75
N VAL A 135 -14.40 -8.67 10.66
CA VAL A 135 -14.99 -9.32 9.48
C VAL A 135 -14.04 -10.34 8.87
N ALA A 136 -12.75 -10.02 8.73
CA ALA A 136 -11.76 -10.97 8.21
C ALA A 136 -11.66 -12.25 9.07
N ARG A 137 -11.74 -12.11 10.39
CA ARG A 137 -11.73 -13.24 11.34
C ARG A 137 -13.00 -14.08 11.21
N ILE A 138 -14.17 -13.46 11.25
CA ILE A 138 -15.48 -14.15 11.24
C ILE A 138 -15.69 -14.89 9.91
N THR A 139 -15.25 -14.29 8.80
CA THR A 139 -15.39 -14.87 7.45
C THR A 139 -14.30 -15.87 7.09
N GLY A 140 -13.33 -16.10 7.98
CA GLY A 140 -12.21 -17.02 7.74
C GLY A 140 -11.20 -16.54 6.70
N LEU A 141 -11.21 -15.25 6.33
CA LEU A 141 -10.23 -14.64 5.44
C LEU A 141 -8.87 -14.42 6.11
N ALA A 142 -8.83 -14.35 7.43
CA ALA A 142 -7.58 -14.10 8.17
C ALA A 142 -6.51 -15.16 7.85
N GLY A 143 -5.32 -14.70 7.44
CA GLY A 143 -4.17 -15.55 7.12
C GLY A 143 -4.24 -16.35 5.82
N GLN A 144 -5.28 -16.18 4.99
CA GLN A 144 -5.37 -16.87 3.71
C GLN A 144 -4.25 -16.48 2.72
N ALA A 145 -3.67 -15.29 2.88
CA ALA A 145 -2.52 -14.83 2.09
C ALA A 145 -1.26 -14.63 2.95
N ALA A 146 -1.19 -15.27 4.12
CA ALA A 146 0.02 -15.23 4.93
C ALA A 146 1.16 -15.92 4.19
N GLN A 147 2.22 -15.16 3.89
CA GLN A 147 3.43 -15.70 3.32
C GLN A 147 4.29 -16.37 4.41
N PRO A 148 5.07 -17.40 4.07
CA PRO A 148 6.04 -17.96 5.00
C PRO A 148 7.10 -16.91 5.36
N PRO A 149 7.71 -17.01 6.56
CA PRO A 149 8.79 -16.10 6.95
C PRO A 149 9.98 -16.21 6.01
N GLY A 150 10.52 -15.07 5.57
CA GLY A 150 11.69 -14.99 4.69
C GLY A 150 13.02 -15.16 5.45
N PRO A 151 14.14 -15.34 4.74
CA PRO A 151 15.46 -15.41 5.36
C PRO A 151 15.86 -14.06 6.00
N PRO A 152 16.69 -14.06 7.07
CA PRO A 152 17.04 -12.84 7.81
C PRO A 152 17.63 -11.72 6.94
N PHE A 153 18.49 -12.11 6.01
CA PHE A 153 19.13 -11.19 5.06
C PHE A 153 18.11 -10.49 4.15
N HIS A 154 17.10 -11.21 3.67
CA HIS A 154 16.01 -10.63 2.88
C HIS A 154 15.22 -9.59 3.68
N GLY A 155 15.04 -9.81 4.99
CA GLY A 155 14.42 -8.81 5.87
C GLY A 155 15.21 -7.52 6.00
N VAL A 156 16.54 -7.62 6.13
CA VAL A 156 17.42 -6.45 6.18
C VAL A 156 17.38 -5.68 4.86
N MET A 157 17.48 -6.40 3.73
CA MET A 157 17.33 -5.79 2.40
C MET A 157 15.99 -5.07 2.26
N LEU A 158 14.90 -5.71 2.69
CA LEU A 158 13.56 -5.15 2.64
C LEU A 158 13.45 -3.90 3.52
N ALA A 159 13.95 -3.94 4.75
CA ALA A 159 13.95 -2.77 5.65
C ALA A 159 14.71 -1.59 5.03
N LEU A 160 15.92 -1.84 4.50
CA LEU A 160 16.74 -0.79 3.87
C LEU A 160 16.07 -0.23 2.61
N TYR A 161 15.55 -1.08 1.75
CA TYR A 161 14.83 -0.67 0.54
C TYR A 161 13.62 0.21 0.89
N LEU A 162 12.79 -0.23 1.85
CA LEU A 162 11.59 0.52 2.23
C LEU A 162 11.94 1.85 2.90
N ALA A 163 12.90 1.85 3.84
CA ALA A 163 13.28 3.06 4.56
C ALA A 163 13.99 4.07 3.66
N ILE A 164 15.00 3.64 2.89
CA ILE A 164 15.75 4.53 1.99
C ILE A 164 14.84 5.01 0.87
N GLY A 165 14.08 4.11 0.25
CA GLY A 165 13.21 4.48 -0.85
C GLY A 165 12.06 5.39 -0.41
N LEU A 166 11.49 5.19 0.78
CA LEU A 166 10.51 6.12 1.34
C LEU A 166 11.15 7.47 1.69
N ALA A 167 12.34 7.49 2.28
CA ALA A 167 13.04 8.75 2.57
C ALA A 167 13.32 9.55 1.29
N LEU A 168 13.78 8.88 0.23
CA LEU A 168 13.98 9.50 -1.08
C LEU A 168 12.67 9.96 -1.71
N ALA A 169 11.59 9.17 -1.59
CA ALA A 169 10.27 9.57 -2.08
C ALA A 169 9.72 10.80 -1.33
N LEU A 170 9.92 10.88 -0.02
CA LEU A 170 9.56 12.04 0.80
C LEU A 170 10.41 13.27 0.45
N LEU A 171 11.70 13.09 0.16
CA LEU A 171 12.58 14.16 -0.30
C LEU A 171 12.14 14.70 -1.67
N VAL A 172 11.89 13.82 -2.64
CA VAL A 172 11.33 14.19 -3.95
C VAL A 172 10.01 14.93 -3.77
N MET A 173 9.13 14.41 -2.90
CA MET A 173 7.86 15.06 -2.58
C MET A 173 8.08 16.50 -2.07
N HIS A 174 9.02 16.70 -1.16
CA HIS A 174 9.36 18.02 -0.62
C HIS A 174 9.91 18.97 -1.70
N LEU A 175 10.70 18.46 -2.64
CA LEU A 175 11.32 19.25 -3.72
C LEU A 175 10.34 19.64 -4.83
N MET A 176 9.38 18.77 -5.17
CA MET A 176 8.45 19.00 -6.28
C MET A 176 7.49 20.18 -6.06
N LYS A 177 7.31 20.66 -4.81
CA LYS A 177 6.41 21.77 -4.42
C LYS A 177 5.02 21.70 -5.11
N SER A 178 4.54 20.49 -5.37
CA SER A 178 3.30 20.22 -6.11
C SER A 178 2.28 19.59 -5.17
N PRO A 179 0.98 19.92 -5.28
CA PRO A 179 -0.07 19.28 -4.49
C PRO A 179 -0.14 17.77 -4.76
N PHE A 180 0.34 17.29 -5.90
CA PHE A 180 0.35 15.87 -6.27
C PHE A 180 1.59 15.11 -5.79
N ALA A 181 2.57 15.79 -5.20
CA ALA A 181 3.84 15.20 -4.83
C ALA A 181 3.72 14.08 -3.80
N HIS A 182 2.66 14.09 -2.98
CA HIS A 182 2.34 13.02 -2.03
C HIS A 182 2.10 11.65 -2.71
N TRP A 183 1.71 11.64 -4.00
CA TRP A 183 1.58 10.41 -4.78
C TRP A 183 2.91 9.69 -5.00
N VAL A 184 4.06 10.40 -4.93
CA VAL A 184 5.38 9.77 -5.06
C VAL A 184 5.58 8.77 -3.91
N ALA A 185 5.37 9.22 -2.67
CA ALA A 185 5.47 8.37 -1.49
C ALA A 185 4.45 7.22 -1.54
N LEU A 186 3.21 7.50 -1.96
CA LEU A 186 2.15 6.48 -2.00
C LEU A 186 2.40 5.42 -3.07
N ILE A 187 2.77 5.80 -4.29
CA ILE A 187 3.04 4.81 -5.36
C ILE A 187 4.26 3.99 -4.98
N PHE A 188 5.28 4.58 -4.33
CA PHE A 188 6.43 3.84 -3.82
C PHE A 188 6.01 2.80 -2.76
N ILE A 189 5.22 3.21 -1.78
CA ILE A 189 4.69 2.32 -0.75
C ILE A 189 3.78 1.23 -1.37
N MET A 190 2.94 1.57 -2.35
CA MET A 190 2.10 0.60 -3.07
C MET A 190 2.94 -0.40 -3.88
N ARG A 191 4.03 0.03 -4.50
CA ARG A 191 4.99 -0.89 -5.15
C ARG A 191 5.61 -1.83 -4.13
N ALA A 192 5.94 -1.32 -2.95
CA ALA A 192 6.44 -2.12 -1.83
C ALA A 192 5.42 -3.15 -1.29
N LEU A 193 4.12 -2.96 -1.54
CA LEU A 193 3.06 -3.93 -1.22
C LEU A 193 2.91 -5.04 -2.28
N ALA A 194 3.36 -4.82 -3.52
CA ALA A 194 3.43 -5.87 -4.55
C ALA A 194 4.49 -6.92 -4.15
N PRO A 195 4.40 -8.20 -4.58
CA PRO A 195 5.06 -9.34 -3.93
C PRO A 195 6.50 -9.01 -3.50
N LEU A 196 6.80 -9.30 -2.23
CA LEU A 196 8.00 -8.89 -1.49
C LEU A 196 9.33 -9.29 -2.14
N ASP A 197 9.27 -10.07 -3.23
CA ASP A 197 10.37 -10.34 -4.14
C ASP A 197 10.92 -9.02 -4.69
N MET A 198 12.05 -8.59 -4.12
CA MET A 198 12.80 -7.38 -4.47
C MET A 198 13.53 -7.50 -5.83
N THR A 199 12.97 -8.25 -6.76
CA THR A 199 13.59 -8.48 -8.06
C THR A 199 13.33 -7.29 -8.98
N THR A 200 14.33 -6.94 -9.77
CA THR A 200 14.17 -5.94 -10.83
C THR A 200 13.03 -6.29 -11.79
N ARG A 201 12.81 -7.59 -12.05
CA ARG A 201 11.74 -8.09 -12.92
C ARG A 201 10.35 -7.73 -12.39
N THR A 202 10.05 -7.99 -11.12
CA THR A 202 8.76 -7.66 -10.52
C THR A 202 8.53 -6.14 -10.48
N THR A 203 9.60 -5.36 -10.28
CA THR A 203 9.53 -3.89 -10.32
C THR A 203 9.20 -3.36 -11.70
N LEU A 204 9.85 -3.89 -12.73
CA LEU A 204 9.56 -3.52 -14.12
C LEU A 204 8.16 -3.95 -14.54
N GLN A 205 7.68 -5.13 -14.11
CA GLN A 205 6.30 -5.56 -14.38
C GLN A 205 5.27 -4.65 -13.70
N PHE A 206 5.52 -4.25 -12.46
CA PHE A 206 4.68 -3.26 -11.78
C PHE A 206 4.67 -1.93 -12.55
N GLY A 207 5.86 -1.42 -12.90
CA GLY A 207 6.01 -0.15 -13.60
C GLY A 207 5.36 -0.15 -14.97
N LEU A 208 5.57 -1.20 -15.76
CA LEU A 208 4.93 -1.37 -17.06
C LEU A 208 3.40 -1.43 -16.92
N GLY A 209 2.90 -2.18 -15.94
CA GLY A 209 1.47 -2.22 -15.65
C GLY A 209 0.91 -0.85 -15.29
N ALA A 210 1.50 -0.17 -14.31
CA ALA A 210 1.06 1.14 -13.86
C ALA A 210 1.09 2.18 -15.01
N THR A 211 2.17 2.20 -15.81
CA THR A 211 2.29 3.05 -17.00
C THR A 211 1.19 2.77 -18.02
N ILE A 212 0.92 1.50 -18.35
CA ILE A 212 -0.17 1.14 -19.26
C ILE A 212 -1.52 1.59 -18.71
N GLY A 213 -1.76 1.40 -17.41
CA GLY A 213 -2.98 1.87 -16.74
C GLY A 213 -3.15 3.39 -16.82
N CYS A 214 -2.07 4.14 -16.59
CA CYS A 214 -2.04 5.59 -16.74
C CYS A 214 -2.34 6.02 -18.19
N LEU A 215 -1.67 5.42 -19.18
CA LEU A 215 -1.89 5.74 -20.59
C LEU A 215 -3.30 5.40 -21.05
N ALA A 216 -3.84 4.25 -20.66
CA ALA A 216 -5.21 3.86 -20.97
C ALA A 216 -6.23 4.83 -20.35
N ALA A 217 -6.02 5.22 -19.09
CA ALA A 217 -6.88 6.20 -18.44
C ALA A 217 -6.76 7.59 -19.08
N MET A 218 -5.55 8.04 -19.43
CA MET A 218 -5.32 9.29 -20.15
C MET A 218 -6.04 9.31 -21.50
N ALA A 219 -5.94 8.23 -22.29
CA ALA A 219 -6.62 8.11 -23.57
C ALA A 219 -8.14 8.22 -23.39
N LEU A 220 -8.70 7.57 -22.36
CA LEU A 220 -10.12 7.64 -22.07
C LEU A 220 -10.56 9.03 -21.58
N ILE A 221 -9.78 9.67 -20.70
CA ILE A 221 -10.05 11.03 -20.22
C ILE A 221 -9.98 12.03 -21.38
N ALA A 222 -9.05 11.85 -22.32
CA ALA A 222 -8.90 12.70 -23.50
C ALA A 222 -10.11 12.64 -24.44
N ILE A 223 -10.87 11.54 -24.44
CA ILE A 223 -12.16 11.45 -25.17
C ILE A 223 -13.23 12.36 -24.55
N GLY A 224 -13.05 12.79 -23.29
CA GLY A 224 -13.96 13.67 -22.57
C GLY A 224 -15.29 13.04 -22.13
N PRO A 225 -15.35 11.76 -21.68
CA PRO A 225 -16.59 11.21 -21.16
C PRO A 225 -17.02 11.96 -19.89
N PRO A 226 -18.33 12.05 -19.61
CA PRO A 226 -18.83 12.75 -18.43
C PRO A 226 -18.38 12.02 -17.15
N LYS A 227 -18.13 12.78 -16.08
CA LYS A 227 -17.61 12.29 -14.78
C LYS A 227 -18.33 11.04 -14.23
N PRO A 228 -19.67 10.91 -14.30
CA PRO A 228 -20.36 9.70 -13.85
C PRO A 228 -19.93 8.43 -14.60
N VAL A 229 -19.58 8.54 -15.89
CA VAL A 229 -19.09 7.40 -16.69
C VAL A 229 -17.69 6.99 -16.23
N LEU A 230 -16.79 7.94 -15.96
CA LEU A 230 -15.47 7.64 -15.40
C LEU A 230 -15.61 6.96 -14.03
N LEU A 231 -16.47 7.48 -13.16
CA LEU A 231 -16.75 6.86 -11.86
C LEU A 231 -17.34 5.44 -12.00
N ALA A 232 -18.24 5.24 -12.96
CA ALA A 232 -18.81 3.93 -13.24
C ALA A 232 -17.76 2.92 -13.73
N LEU A 233 -16.72 3.37 -14.44
CA LEU A 233 -15.60 2.53 -14.88
C LEU A 233 -14.57 2.25 -13.78
N CYS A 234 -14.50 3.09 -12.75
CA CYS A 234 -13.66 2.85 -11.58
C CYS A 234 -14.05 1.56 -10.85
N VAL A 235 -15.34 1.35 -10.61
CA VAL A 235 -15.88 0.17 -9.89
C VAL A 235 -15.45 -1.18 -10.52
N PRO A 236 -15.70 -1.45 -11.81
CA PRO A 236 -15.27 -2.71 -12.43
C PRO A 236 -13.75 -2.83 -12.49
N ALA A 237 -13.01 -1.73 -12.64
CA ALA A 237 -11.55 -1.76 -12.59
C ALA A 237 -11.03 -2.18 -11.21
N VAL A 238 -11.61 -1.65 -10.12
CA VAL A 238 -11.29 -2.07 -8.74
C VAL A 238 -11.67 -3.54 -8.50
N ILE A 239 -12.87 -3.96 -8.92
CA ILE A 239 -13.30 -5.37 -8.80
C ILE A 239 -12.32 -6.31 -9.51
N ALA A 240 -11.97 -5.98 -10.75
CA ALA A 240 -11.03 -6.78 -11.54
C ALA A 240 -9.63 -6.78 -10.91
N ALA A 241 -9.16 -5.64 -10.40
CA ALA A 241 -7.88 -5.54 -9.70
C ALA A 241 -7.85 -6.41 -8.44
N LEU A 242 -8.89 -6.34 -7.60
CA LEU A 242 -8.98 -7.16 -6.39
C LEU A 242 -8.97 -8.65 -6.73
N ARG A 243 -9.72 -9.05 -7.76
CA ARG A 243 -9.75 -10.45 -8.22
C ARG A 243 -8.37 -10.94 -8.67
N LEU A 244 -7.57 -10.06 -9.28
CA LEU A 244 -6.23 -10.34 -9.78
C LEU A 244 -5.11 -10.04 -8.77
N LEU A 245 -5.44 -9.59 -7.56
CA LEU A 245 -4.46 -9.16 -6.55
C LEU A 245 -3.38 -10.19 -6.22
N PRO A 246 -3.67 -11.51 -6.10
CA PRO A 246 -2.64 -12.53 -5.86
C PRO A 246 -1.72 -12.77 -7.06
N HIS A 247 -2.05 -12.24 -8.23
CA HIS A 247 -1.34 -12.51 -9.47
C HIS A 247 -0.18 -11.50 -9.65
N PRO A 248 1.08 -11.95 -9.83
CA PRO A 248 2.24 -11.07 -10.04
C PRO A 248 2.28 -10.42 -11.45
N ARG A 249 1.14 -10.29 -12.13
CA ARG A 249 1.07 -9.76 -13.50
C ARG A 249 0.93 -8.22 -13.50
N PRO A 250 1.32 -7.56 -14.61
CA PRO A 250 1.17 -6.10 -14.76
C PRO A 250 -0.29 -5.62 -14.74
N TRP A 251 -1.27 -6.52 -14.83
CA TRP A 251 -2.68 -6.17 -14.91
C TRP A 251 -3.24 -5.54 -13.64
N THR A 252 -2.86 -6.05 -12.47
CA THR A 252 -3.31 -5.48 -11.18
C THR A 252 -2.86 -4.02 -11.02
N PRO A 253 -1.57 -3.67 -11.19
CA PRO A 253 -1.16 -2.27 -11.13
C PRO A 253 -1.74 -1.42 -12.26
N ALA A 254 -1.97 -1.97 -13.46
CA ALA A 254 -2.66 -1.26 -14.54
C ALA A 254 -4.09 -0.86 -14.15
N LEU A 255 -4.88 -1.82 -13.66
CA LEU A 255 -6.27 -1.61 -13.27
C LEU A 255 -6.40 -0.67 -12.07
N ILE A 256 -5.52 -0.79 -11.06
CA ILE A 256 -5.50 0.13 -9.91
C ILE A 256 -5.15 1.55 -10.39
N SER A 257 -4.11 1.70 -11.21
CA SER A 257 -3.69 3.03 -11.69
C SER A 257 -4.78 3.70 -12.52
N ALA A 258 -5.45 2.93 -13.39
CA ALA A 258 -6.58 3.41 -14.16
C ALA A 258 -7.77 3.77 -13.26
N ALA A 259 -8.15 2.89 -12.34
CA ALA A 259 -9.27 3.13 -11.40
C ALA A 259 -9.05 4.41 -10.59
N VAL A 260 -7.84 4.61 -10.07
CA VAL A 260 -7.59 5.79 -9.27
C VAL A 260 -7.56 7.04 -10.16
N LEU A 261 -7.10 6.97 -11.40
CA LEU A 261 -7.22 8.10 -12.33
C LEU A 261 -8.68 8.43 -12.66
N PHE A 262 -9.52 7.44 -12.90
CA PHE A 262 -10.96 7.66 -13.11
C PHE A 262 -11.66 8.29 -11.90
N LEU A 263 -11.15 8.03 -10.70
CA LEU A 263 -11.70 8.57 -9.46
C LEU A 263 -11.27 10.02 -9.21
N VAL A 264 -9.99 10.35 -9.40
CA VAL A 264 -9.41 11.63 -8.93
C VAL A 264 -8.81 12.53 -10.02
N ALA A 265 -8.66 12.09 -11.28
CA ALA A 265 -8.13 12.95 -12.34
C ALA A 265 -9.27 13.59 -13.15
N PRO A 266 -9.58 14.89 -12.94
CA PRO A 266 -10.58 15.59 -13.73
C PRO A 266 -10.06 15.99 -15.13
N SER A 267 -8.75 15.96 -15.37
CA SER A 267 -8.13 16.39 -16.63
C SER A 267 -6.98 15.49 -17.09
N VAL A 268 -6.59 15.63 -18.36
CA VAL A 268 -5.41 14.96 -18.94
C VAL A 268 -4.11 15.44 -18.28
N ALA A 269 -4.04 16.71 -17.86
CA ALA A 269 -2.87 17.26 -17.18
C ALA A 269 -2.63 16.58 -15.83
N ASP A 270 -3.68 16.36 -15.04
CA ASP A 270 -3.57 15.64 -13.76
C ASP A 270 -3.14 14.18 -13.97
N ALA A 271 -3.65 13.57 -15.04
CA ALA A 271 -3.27 12.21 -15.41
C ALA A 271 -1.81 12.10 -15.87
N LEU A 272 -1.30 13.11 -16.60
CA LEU A 272 0.10 13.21 -17.00
C LEU A 272 1.04 13.34 -15.80
N VAL A 273 0.74 14.23 -14.84
CA VAL A 273 1.53 14.36 -13.60
C VAL A 273 1.62 13.03 -12.87
N ARG A 274 0.53 12.26 -12.87
CA ARG A 274 0.52 10.95 -12.23
C ARG A 274 1.35 9.90 -12.96
N LEU A 275 1.38 9.96 -14.29
CA LEU A 275 2.26 9.15 -15.10
C LEU A 275 3.73 9.48 -14.79
N GLU A 276 4.10 10.77 -14.72
CA GLU A 276 5.45 11.21 -14.37
C GLU A 276 5.87 10.71 -12.98
N VAL A 277 5.00 10.89 -11.97
CA VAL A 277 5.21 10.38 -10.61
C VAL A 277 5.41 8.87 -10.59
N THR A 278 4.62 8.13 -11.38
CA THR A 278 4.75 6.67 -11.51
C THR A 278 6.11 6.30 -12.10
N LEU A 279 6.55 6.99 -13.15
CA LEU A 279 7.86 6.74 -13.78
C LEU A 279 9.02 7.04 -12.83
N ILE A 280 8.95 8.14 -12.08
CA ILE A 280 9.94 8.49 -11.05
C ILE A 280 10.05 7.37 -10.01
N VAL A 281 8.92 6.87 -9.51
CA VAL A 281 8.88 5.80 -8.51
C VAL A 281 9.45 4.49 -9.06
N VAL A 282 9.13 4.15 -10.31
CA VAL A 282 9.65 2.94 -10.95
C VAL A 282 11.16 3.03 -11.10
N LEU A 283 11.67 4.16 -11.60
CA LEU A 283 13.12 4.39 -11.73
C LEU A 283 13.82 4.33 -10.36
N LEU A 284 13.26 5.00 -9.35
CA LEU A 284 13.76 4.95 -7.98
C LEU A 284 13.79 3.51 -7.45
N SER A 285 12.71 2.77 -7.66
CA SER A 285 12.56 1.39 -7.20
C SER A 285 13.57 0.45 -7.87
N VAL A 286 13.80 0.60 -9.18
CA VAL A 286 14.78 -0.18 -9.94
C VAL A 286 16.21 0.17 -9.53
N ALA A 287 16.53 1.47 -9.41
CA ALA A 287 17.84 1.93 -8.96
C ALA A 287 18.16 1.40 -7.56
N LEU A 288 17.20 1.46 -6.64
CA LEU A 288 17.38 1.01 -5.27
C LEU A 288 17.48 -0.52 -5.18
N SER A 289 16.63 -1.28 -5.89
CA SER A 289 16.72 -2.74 -5.89
C SER A 289 18.05 -3.23 -6.49
N THR A 290 18.51 -2.58 -7.57
CA THR A 290 19.77 -2.92 -8.23
C THR A 290 20.98 -2.49 -7.39
N GLY A 291 20.97 -1.28 -6.84
CA GLY A 291 22.05 -0.78 -5.99
C GLY A 291 22.20 -1.59 -4.71
N LEU A 292 21.10 -1.92 -4.02
CA LEU A 292 21.14 -2.82 -2.87
C LEU A 292 21.58 -4.22 -3.25
N GLY A 293 21.13 -4.74 -4.40
CA GLY A 293 21.62 -6.00 -4.96
C GLY A 293 23.15 -5.98 -5.11
N LEU A 294 23.72 -5.00 -5.82
CA LEU A 294 25.16 -4.88 -6.03
C LEU A 294 25.96 -4.66 -4.74
N LEU A 295 25.42 -3.91 -3.78
CA LEU A 295 26.09 -3.66 -2.49
C LEU A 295 26.10 -4.89 -1.58
N LEU A 296 25.16 -5.83 -1.79
CA LEU A 296 24.89 -6.93 -0.88
C LEU A 296 25.12 -8.33 -1.51
N ASP A 297 25.18 -8.47 -2.84
CA ASP A 297 25.54 -9.70 -3.57
C ASP A 297 27.07 -9.94 -3.58
N ASP A 298 27.44 -10.90 -2.74
CA ASP A 298 28.35 -12.04 -2.98
C ASP A 298 29.88 -11.93 -3.16
N ASP A 299 30.52 -10.76 -3.16
CA ASP A 299 32.00 -10.70 -2.96
C ASP A 299 32.43 -10.34 -1.52
N ASN A 300 31.50 -9.89 -0.66
CA ASN A 300 31.84 -9.33 0.67
C ASN A 300 31.50 -10.23 1.88
N GLY A 301 31.14 -11.50 1.69
CA GLY A 301 31.01 -12.48 2.78
C GLY A 301 29.86 -12.26 3.79
N LEU A 302 29.02 -11.23 3.62
CA LEU A 302 27.89 -10.91 4.49
C LEU A 302 26.74 -11.94 4.36
N ALA A 303 26.40 -12.37 3.14
CA ALA A 303 25.39 -13.43 2.92
C ALA A 303 25.78 -14.76 3.60
N ARG A 304 27.08 -15.12 3.61
CA ARG A 304 27.59 -16.30 4.33
C ARG A 304 27.55 -16.14 5.86
N ARG A 305 27.75 -14.94 6.39
CA ARG A 305 27.67 -14.66 7.84
C ARG A 305 26.23 -14.73 8.37
N PHE A 306 25.25 -14.31 7.58
CA PHE A 306 23.83 -14.38 7.97
C PHE A 306 23.14 -15.70 7.56
N GLY A 307 23.74 -16.50 6.66
CA GLY A 307 23.24 -17.80 6.22
C GLY A 307 23.69 -19.01 7.04
N ARG A 308 24.62 -18.88 7.99
CA ARG A 308 25.01 -19.99 8.88
C ARG A 308 24.14 -20.03 10.14
N LYS A 309 23.17 -20.95 10.17
CA LYS A 309 22.90 -21.70 11.40
C LYS A 309 23.98 -22.80 11.49
N PRO A 310 24.90 -22.80 12.48
CA PRO A 310 25.50 -24.05 12.87
C PRO A 310 24.38 -24.91 13.46
N ALA A 311 24.17 -26.10 12.89
CA ALA A 311 23.36 -27.13 13.52
C ALA A 311 24.08 -27.54 14.81
N GLY A 312 23.41 -27.31 15.94
CA GLY A 312 23.67 -27.91 17.24
C GLY A 312 22.34 -28.41 17.76
#